data_AF-A0A084R250-F1
#
_entry.id   AF-A0A084R250-F1
#
_cell.length_a   1.000
_cell.length_b   1.000
_cell.length_c   1.000
_cell.angle_alpha   90.00
_cell.angle_beta   90.00
_cell.angle_gamma   90.00
#
_symmetry.space_group_name_H-M   'P 1'
#
loop_
_entity.id
_entity.type
_entity.pdbx_description
1 polymer ?
#
loop_
_entity_poly.entity_id
_entity_poly.type
_entity_poly.pdbx_seq_one_letter_code
_entity_poly.pdbx_strand_id
1 'polypeptide(L)'
;MADTYNTASAFREQWRNPVGFMSLLTIIGGPVVQSALAQLTGPCFVPICFSFGWVSYAFSTIGPLLGDGRLMPPVDYPCRVVNLENGYTRTNRSWIVGRLLRDLEQPLSNEALRVDVYEAIEPPDKGSLAEGKSMLFGGGAILIQMGIAVIPWARSRDWGIFFITFVGTCAALGTARLPQWRMEKLACRVRSRKMIAITTGNGSRHVVIILGKGKCLDIEDLAAGEGPRHARLWDKSRWGIQYVDGQGNVTRVSRTTAFSDYMKKKGFETRPPKLLAKTWLGIRYFQWYKDNKAEERATSKDVMEAYLKENGLRKEVKLFRGLPLPFWLTRLFYGTDSLP
;
A
#
# COMPACT_ATOMS: atom_id res chain seq x y z
N MET A 1 -39.66 1.62 46.34
CA MET A 1 -39.89 2.51 45.19
C MET A 1 -38.77 2.21 44.21
N ALA A 2 -39.03 1.42 43.18
CA ALA A 2 -38.03 1.11 42.17
C ALA A 2 -38.00 2.27 41.18
N ASP A 3 -36.98 3.12 41.24
CA ASP A 3 -36.80 4.20 40.29
C ASP A 3 -36.57 3.60 38.91
N THR A 4 -37.56 3.76 38.05
CA THR A 4 -37.49 3.42 36.63
C THR A 4 -36.49 4.38 35.97
N TYR A 5 -35.20 4.07 36.05
CA TYR A 5 -34.17 4.75 35.26
C TYR A 5 -34.53 4.61 33.78
N ASN A 6 -35.15 5.65 33.22
CA ASN A 6 -35.50 5.68 31.82
C ASN A 6 -34.19 5.75 31.03
N THR A 7 -33.79 4.63 30.42
CA THR A 7 -32.53 4.49 29.67
C THR A 7 -32.35 5.60 28.64
N ALA A 8 -33.44 6.08 28.02
CA ALA A 8 -33.41 7.19 27.08
C ALA A 8 -32.94 8.52 27.71
N SER A 9 -33.29 8.78 28.97
CA SER A 9 -32.85 9.98 29.69
C SER A 9 -31.36 9.91 30.04
N ALA A 10 -30.88 8.75 30.50
CA ALA A 10 -29.47 8.50 30.76
C ALA A 10 -28.62 8.62 29.48
N PHE A 11 -29.11 8.10 28.35
CA PHE A 11 -28.45 8.29 27.05
C PHE A 11 -28.39 9.78 26.66
N ARG A 12 -29.49 10.53 26.81
CA ARG A 12 -29.53 11.96 26.47
C ARG A 12 -28.53 12.79 27.27
N GLU A 13 -28.34 12.47 28.55
CA GLU A 13 -27.34 13.11 29.40
C GLU A 13 -25.91 12.80 28.95
N GLN A 14 -25.63 11.54 28.60
CA GLN A 14 -24.32 11.16 28.04
C GLN A 14 -24.03 11.84 26.70
N TRP A 15 -25.02 12.05 25.83
CA TRP A 15 -24.83 12.79 24.57
C TRP A 15 -24.56 14.29 24.79
N ARG A 16 -25.06 14.87 25.89
CA ARG A 16 -24.77 16.27 26.26
C ARG A 16 -23.38 16.44 26.85
N ASN A 17 -22.88 15.44 27.59
CA ASN A 17 -21.53 15.43 28.13
C ASN A 17 -20.81 14.12 27.74
N PRO A 18 -20.24 14.06 26.53
CA PRO A 18 -19.81 12.80 25.92
C PRO A 18 -18.47 12.27 26.43
N VAL A 19 -17.90 12.80 27.52
CA VAL A 19 -16.55 12.42 27.99
C VAL A 19 -16.41 10.89 28.21
N GLY A 20 -17.40 10.26 28.84
CA GLY A 20 -17.39 8.81 29.06
C GLY A 20 -17.54 8.00 27.78
N PHE A 21 -18.46 8.40 26.90
CA PHE A 21 -18.73 7.71 25.64
C PHE A 21 -17.56 7.83 24.65
N MET A 22 -16.93 9.01 24.59
CA MET A 22 -15.77 9.28 23.74
C MET A 22 -14.55 8.46 24.15
N SER A 23 -14.36 8.26 25.45
CA SER A 23 -13.30 7.39 25.98
C SER A 23 -13.50 5.94 25.54
N LEU A 24 -14.74 5.43 25.66
CA LEU A 24 -15.09 4.08 25.21
C LEU A 24 -14.89 3.89 23.69
N LEU A 25 -15.35 4.85 22.88
CA LEU A 25 -15.14 4.82 21.43
C LEU A 25 -13.65 4.86 21.05
N THR A 26 -12.84 5.59 21.81
CA THR A 26 -11.39 5.65 21.58
C THR A 26 -10.74 4.31 21.91
N ILE A 27 -11.12 3.66 23.02
CA ILE A 27 -10.59 2.35 23.41
C ILE A 27 -10.86 1.28 22.33
N ILE A 28 -12.11 1.22 21.84
CA ILE A 28 -12.51 0.20 20.86
C ILE A 28 -12.03 0.57 19.45
N GLY A 29 -11.85 1.87 19.17
CA GLY A 29 -11.66 2.37 17.81
C GLY A 29 -10.35 1.98 17.16
N GLY A 30 -9.26 1.80 17.92
CA GLY A 30 -7.94 1.45 17.37
C GLY A 30 -7.94 0.15 16.54
N PRO A 31 -8.30 -1.00 17.14
CA PRO A 31 -8.39 -2.28 16.44
C PRO A 31 -9.38 -2.29 15.26
N VAL A 32 -10.48 -1.53 15.37
CA VAL A 32 -11.48 -1.40 14.31
C VAL A 32 -10.89 -0.66 13.10
N VAL A 33 -10.18 0.44 13.33
CA VAL A 33 -9.50 1.20 12.27
C VAL A 33 -8.41 0.35 11.61
N GLN A 34 -7.60 -0.37 12.40
CA GLN A 34 -6.57 -1.26 11.86
C GLN A 34 -7.15 -2.35 10.95
N SER A 35 -8.25 -2.97 11.38
CA SER A 35 -8.93 -4.00 10.58
C SER A 35 -9.57 -3.44 9.31
N ALA A 36 -10.15 -2.24 9.39
CA ALA A 36 -10.71 -1.54 8.23
C ALA A 36 -9.61 -1.16 7.21
N LEU A 37 -8.45 -0.70 7.68
CA LEU A 37 -7.29 -0.46 6.83
C LEU A 37 -6.79 -1.76 6.19
N ALA A 38 -6.65 -2.84 6.95
CA ALA A 38 -6.24 -4.14 6.39
C ALA A 38 -7.19 -4.64 5.29
N GLN A 39 -8.50 -4.42 5.44
CA GLN A 39 -9.50 -4.75 4.42
C GLN A 39 -9.35 -3.91 3.16
N LEU A 40 -9.32 -2.58 3.31
CA LEU A 40 -9.44 -1.64 2.19
C LEU A 40 -8.10 -1.36 1.47
N THR A 41 -6.96 -1.63 2.11
CA THR A 41 -5.62 -1.40 1.53
C THR A 41 -5.27 -2.38 0.42
N GLY A 42 -4.47 -1.93 -0.56
CA GLY A 42 -4.16 -2.70 -1.79
C GLY A 42 -4.26 -1.86 -3.06
N PRO A 43 -5.42 -1.23 -3.34
CA PRO A 43 -5.57 -0.24 -4.42
C PRO A 43 -4.84 1.07 -4.11
N CYS A 44 -4.65 1.91 -5.14
CA CYS A 44 -3.94 3.19 -5.05
C CYS A 44 -4.69 4.22 -4.16
N PHE A 45 -6.02 4.11 -4.10
CA PHE A 45 -6.88 4.96 -3.31
C PHE A 45 -7.71 4.11 -2.35
N VAL A 46 -7.66 4.48 -1.07
CA VAL A 46 -8.31 3.75 0.02
C VAL A 46 -9.20 4.76 0.77
N PRO A 47 -10.50 4.82 0.44
CA PRO A 47 -11.39 5.80 1.05
C PRO A 47 -11.81 5.33 2.44
N ILE A 48 -11.08 5.83 3.45
CA ILE A 48 -11.39 5.60 4.86
C ILE A 48 -11.71 6.94 5.54
N CYS A 49 -12.83 6.99 6.26
CA CYS A 49 -13.26 8.19 6.95
C CYS A 49 -12.42 8.44 8.21
N PHE A 50 -12.32 9.71 8.61
CA PHE A 50 -11.66 10.08 9.85
C PHE A 50 -12.64 9.89 11.01
N SER A 51 -12.19 9.28 12.10
CA SER A 51 -13.04 8.88 13.24
C SER A 51 -12.23 8.87 14.53
N PHE A 52 -12.91 8.79 15.68
CA PHE A 52 -12.27 8.79 17.00
C PHE A 52 -11.24 7.67 17.19
N GLY A 53 -11.43 6.54 16.52
CA GLY A 53 -10.51 5.40 16.58
C GLY A 53 -9.12 5.68 16.02
N TRP A 54 -8.96 6.71 15.19
CA TRP A 54 -7.66 7.07 14.61
C TRP A 54 -6.64 7.52 15.65
N VAL A 55 -7.09 8.17 16.73
CA VAL A 55 -6.18 8.58 17.81
C VAL A 55 -5.64 7.35 18.52
N SER A 56 -6.50 6.43 18.90
CA SER A 56 -6.11 5.15 19.52
C SER A 56 -5.22 4.33 18.59
N TYR A 57 -5.58 4.23 17.31
CA TYR A 57 -4.78 3.56 16.29
C TYR A 57 -3.37 4.19 16.15
N ALA A 58 -3.28 5.51 16.14
CA ALA A 58 -1.99 6.20 16.06
C ALA A 58 -1.10 5.83 17.25
N PHE A 59 -1.63 5.81 18.47
CA PHE A 59 -0.87 5.39 19.65
C PHE A 59 -0.54 3.88 19.63
N SER A 60 -1.49 3.03 19.23
CA SER A 60 -1.29 1.58 19.21
C SER A 60 -0.27 1.13 18.17
N THR A 61 -0.05 1.94 17.13
CA THR A 61 0.92 1.63 16.07
C THR A 61 2.34 2.08 16.38
N ILE A 62 2.57 3.02 17.30
CA ILE A 62 3.92 3.47 17.68
C ILE A 62 4.80 2.30 18.14
N GLY A 63 4.27 1.41 19.00
CA GLY A 63 5.00 0.24 19.50
C GLY A 63 5.40 -0.74 18.40
N PRO A 64 4.44 -1.27 17.62
CA PRO A 64 4.73 -2.13 16.47
C PRO A 64 5.64 -1.46 15.45
N LEU A 65 5.54 -0.16 15.25
CA LEU A 65 6.40 0.57 14.33
C LEU A 65 7.86 0.67 14.79
N LEU A 66 8.10 0.76 16.11
CA LEU A 66 9.45 0.78 16.70
C LEU A 66 10.04 -0.63 16.87
N GLY A 67 9.20 -1.65 17.03
CA GLY A 67 9.61 -3.05 17.19
C GLY A 67 9.62 -3.83 15.86
N ASP A 68 8.50 -4.49 15.56
CA ASP A 68 8.40 -5.46 14.46
C ASP A 68 8.17 -4.83 13.07
N GLY A 69 7.85 -3.53 13.06
CA GLY A 69 7.49 -2.76 11.87
C GLY A 69 6.30 -3.33 11.11
N ARG A 70 5.28 -3.90 11.78
CA ARG A 70 4.09 -4.48 11.12
C ARG A 70 2.87 -3.59 11.28
N LEU A 71 2.19 -3.30 10.17
CA LEU A 71 0.93 -2.56 10.14
C LEU A 71 -0.28 -3.50 10.10
N MET A 72 -0.13 -4.66 9.44
CA MET A 72 -1.19 -5.65 9.34
C MET A 72 -1.60 -6.18 10.72
N PRO A 73 -2.91 -6.31 10.98
CA PRO A 73 -3.41 -6.91 12.21
C PRO A 73 -3.01 -8.39 12.32
N PRO A 74 -3.03 -8.95 13.54
CA PRO A 74 -2.84 -10.39 13.75
C PRO A 74 -3.95 -11.19 13.05
N VAL A 75 -3.76 -12.50 12.92
CA VAL A 75 -4.71 -13.41 12.27
C VAL A 75 -6.12 -13.27 12.87
N ASP A 76 -7.11 -13.02 12.01
CA ASP A 76 -8.52 -12.87 12.39
C ASP A 76 -9.19 -14.22 12.67
N TYR A 77 -8.93 -15.21 11.81
CA TYR A 77 -9.56 -16.51 11.86
C TYR A 77 -8.51 -17.62 11.76
N PRO A 78 -8.42 -18.53 12.74
CA PRO A 78 -7.42 -19.57 12.75
C PRO A 78 -7.71 -20.58 11.64
N CYS A 79 -6.72 -20.84 10.79
CA CYS A 79 -6.82 -21.86 9.77
C CYS A 79 -5.49 -22.57 9.54
N ARG A 80 -5.57 -23.75 8.97
CA ARG A 80 -4.46 -24.55 8.48
C ARG A 80 -4.48 -24.55 6.96
N VAL A 81 -3.30 -24.43 6.39
CA VAL A 81 -3.07 -24.47 4.96
C VAL A 81 -2.27 -25.72 4.66
N VAL A 82 -2.86 -26.62 3.90
CA VAL A 82 -2.29 -27.91 3.53
C VAL A 82 -1.97 -27.87 2.05
N ASN A 83 -0.70 -28.08 1.70
CA ASN A 83 -0.31 -28.25 0.32
C ASN A 83 -0.63 -29.70 -0.11
N LEU A 84 -1.47 -29.86 -1.14
CA LEU A 84 -1.97 -31.15 -1.58
C LEU A 84 -0.96 -31.93 -2.43
N GLU A 85 0.10 -31.29 -2.91
CA GLU A 85 1.14 -31.95 -3.72
C GLU A 85 2.14 -32.70 -2.82
N ASN A 86 2.48 -32.15 -1.66
CA ASN A 86 3.49 -32.70 -0.75
C ASN A 86 2.93 -33.08 0.64
N GLY A 87 1.66 -32.78 0.94
CA GLY A 87 1.03 -33.02 2.23
C GLY A 87 1.49 -32.07 3.35
N TYR A 88 2.32 -31.06 3.05
CA TYR A 88 2.88 -30.17 4.06
C TYR A 88 1.79 -29.26 4.64
N THR A 89 1.68 -29.23 5.96
CA THR A 89 0.66 -28.44 6.67
C THR A 89 1.30 -27.26 7.40
N ARG A 90 0.75 -26.07 7.22
CA ARG A 90 1.15 -24.84 7.90
C ARG A 90 0.00 -24.26 8.71
N THR A 91 0.31 -23.71 9.88
CA THR A 91 -0.60 -22.84 10.63
C THR A 91 -0.62 -21.47 9.99
N ASN A 92 -1.81 -20.92 9.75
CA ASN A 92 -1.94 -19.60 9.15
C ASN A 92 -1.50 -18.50 10.12
N ARG A 93 -0.61 -17.63 9.63
CA ARG A 93 -0.16 -16.39 10.28
C ARG A 93 -0.55 -15.13 9.49
N SER A 94 -1.26 -15.28 8.37
CA SER A 94 -1.74 -14.17 7.54
C SER A 94 -3.20 -13.86 7.81
N TRP A 95 -3.48 -12.57 8.03
CA TRP A 95 -4.83 -12.07 8.24
C TRP A 95 -5.75 -12.32 7.03
N ILE A 96 -5.22 -12.27 5.80
CA ILE A 96 -6.03 -12.44 4.57
C ILE A 96 -6.52 -13.86 4.40
N VAL A 97 -5.67 -14.84 4.66
CA VAL A 97 -6.04 -16.25 4.46
C VAL A 97 -7.15 -16.65 5.42
N GLY A 98 -7.10 -16.13 6.66
CA GLY A 98 -8.17 -16.31 7.64
C GLY A 98 -9.47 -15.67 7.18
N ARG A 99 -9.40 -14.43 6.67
CA ARG A 99 -10.56 -13.73 6.09
C ARG A 99 -11.15 -14.47 4.89
N LEU A 100 -10.31 -14.99 4.00
CA LEU A 100 -10.73 -15.76 2.84
C LEU A 100 -11.52 -17.00 3.27
N LEU A 101 -10.99 -17.79 4.22
CA LEU A 101 -11.71 -18.97 4.70
C LEU A 101 -13.04 -18.60 5.35
N ARG A 102 -13.03 -17.61 6.23
CA ARG A 102 -14.23 -17.15 6.95
C ARG A 102 -15.32 -16.62 6.01
N ASP A 103 -14.93 -15.93 4.94
CA ASP A 103 -15.89 -15.38 3.97
C ASP A 103 -16.41 -16.47 3.00
N LEU A 104 -15.69 -17.59 2.84
CA LEU A 104 -16.10 -18.76 2.07
C LEU A 104 -16.88 -19.78 2.90
N GLU A 105 -16.73 -19.77 4.22
CA GLU A 105 -17.47 -20.63 5.13
C GLU A 105 -18.97 -20.31 5.07
N GLN A 106 -19.75 -21.33 4.74
CA GLN A 106 -21.20 -21.27 4.72
C GLN A 106 -21.77 -22.17 5.83
N PRO A 107 -22.96 -21.82 6.37
CA PRO A 107 -23.61 -22.68 7.34
C PRO A 107 -23.85 -24.07 6.74
N LEU A 108 -23.36 -25.10 7.45
CA LEU A 108 -23.55 -26.50 7.07
C LEU A 108 -24.97 -26.92 7.40
N SER A 109 -25.66 -27.54 6.45
CA SER A 109 -27.02 -28.05 6.66
C SER A 109 -26.99 -29.46 7.26
N ASN A 110 -26.64 -30.46 6.45
CA ASN A 110 -26.68 -31.88 6.84
C ASN A 110 -25.49 -32.70 6.31
N GLU A 111 -24.50 -32.04 5.74
CA GLU A 111 -23.36 -32.69 5.06
C GLU A 111 -22.27 -33.06 6.05
N ALA A 112 -21.82 -34.32 6.08
CA ALA A 112 -20.75 -34.76 6.98
C ALA A 112 -19.44 -33.97 6.77
N LEU A 113 -19.09 -33.70 5.52
CA LEU A 113 -17.95 -32.89 5.10
C LEU A 113 -18.30 -32.19 3.78
N ARG A 114 -18.14 -30.87 3.73
CA ARG A 114 -18.24 -30.07 2.52
C ARG A 114 -16.84 -29.74 2.00
N VAL A 115 -16.62 -30.00 0.71
CA VAL A 115 -15.38 -29.67 0.02
C VAL A 115 -15.70 -28.76 -1.15
N ASP A 116 -15.32 -27.49 -1.04
CA ASP A 116 -15.52 -26.51 -2.11
C ASP A 116 -14.24 -26.34 -2.91
N VAL A 117 -14.31 -26.61 -4.22
CA VAL A 117 -13.15 -26.53 -5.12
C VAL A 117 -13.25 -25.26 -5.95
N TYR A 118 -12.27 -24.37 -5.76
CA TYR A 118 -12.14 -23.12 -6.50
C TYR A 118 -10.97 -23.20 -7.48
N GLU A 119 -11.19 -22.68 -8.68
CA GLU A 119 -10.15 -22.53 -9.69
C GLU A 119 -9.64 -21.08 -9.72
N ALA A 120 -8.33 -20.89 -9.69
CA ALA A 120 -7.74 -19.56 -9.81
C ALA A 120 -7.84 -19.05 -11.25
N ILE A 121 -8.55 -17.92 -11.42
CA ILE A 121 -8.70 -17.21 -12.69
C ILE A 121 -7.81 -15.96 -12.66
N GLU A 122 -7.24 -15.59 -13.81
CA GLU A 122 -6.57 -14.29 -13.92
C GLU A 122 -7.63 -13.17 -13.82
N PRO A 123 -7.38 -12.11 -13.04
CA PRO A 123 -8.34 -11.01 -12.95
C PRO A 123 -8.51 -10.40 -14.36
N PRO A 124 -9.77 -10.09 -14.78
CA PRO A 124 -10.06 -9.57 -16.11
C PRO A 124 -9.33 -8.26 -16.40
N ASP A 125 -9.05 -7.45 -15.37
CA ASP A 125 -8.18 -6.28 -15.43
C ASP A 125 -6.93 -6.46 -14.56
N LYS A 126 -5.75 -6.28 -15.17
CA LYS A 126 -4.41 -6.44 -14.55
C LYS A 126 -4.12 -5.48 -13.37
N GLY A 127 -5.09 -4.70 -12.92
CA GLY A 127 -4.87 -3.47 -12.15
C GLY A 127 -5.43 -3.41 -10.73
N SER A 128 -6.56 -4.05 -10.41
CA SER A 128 -7.25 -3.77 -9.15
C SER A 128 -7.48 -5.02 -8.31
N LEU A 129 -6.80 -5.09 -7.17
CA LEU A 129 -7.28 -5.85 -6.03
C LEU A 129 -8.58 -5.17 -5.57
N ALA A 130 -9.71 -5.63 -6.11
CA ALA A 130 -11.07 -5.26 -5.74
C ALA A 130 -11.43 -3.77 -5.90
N GLU A 131 -11.92 -3.39 -7.09
CA GLU A 131 -12.89 -2.29 -7.20
C GLU A 131 -14.23 -2.77 -6.64
N GLY A 132 -14.47 -2.48 -5.36
CA GLY A 132 -15.70 -2.84 -4.67
C GLY A 132 -16.61 -1.62 -4.45
N LYS A 133 -17.90 -1.89 -4.18
CA LYS A 133 -18.86 -0.89 -3.69
C LYS A 133 -18.38 -0.16 -2.43
N SER A 134 -17.47 -0.76 -1.68
CA SER A 134 -16.80 -0.16 -0.51
C SER A 134 -16.09 1.16 -0.83
N MET A 135 -15.55 1.33 -2.05
CA MET A 135 -14.94 2.61 -2.44
C MET A 135 -15.97 3.73 -2.52
N LEU A 136 -17.14 3.45 -3.09
CA LEU A 136 -18.25 4.39 -3.18
C LEU A 136 -18.78 4.76 -1.79
N PHE A 137 -18.99 3.76 -0.92
CA PHE A 137 -19.44 4.00 0.45
C PHE A 137 -18.43 4.80 1.27
N GLY A 138 -17.14 4.47 1.19
CA GLY A 138 -16.08 5.21 1.88
C GLY A 138 -15.96 6.65 1.39
N GLY A 139 -16.00 6.85 0.06
CA GLY A 139 -15.97 8.19 -0.53
C GLY A 139 -17.20 9.02 -0.15
N GLY A 140 -18.39 8.40 -0.20
CA GLY A 140 -19.64 9.02 0.24
C GLY A 140 -19.60 9.41 1.72
N ALA A 141 -19.08 8.55 2.60
CA ALA A 141 -18.93 8.84 4.02
C ALA A 141 -18.00 10.03 4.27
N ILE A 142 -16.89 10.14 3.52
CA ILE A 142 -15.98 11.30 3.59
C ILE A 142 -16.71 12.58 3.16
N LEU A 143 -17.48 12.54 2.06
CA LEU A 143 -18.24 13.71 1.59
C LEU A 143 -19.30 14.15 2.61
N ILE A 144 -20.03 13.20 3.19
CA ILE A 144 -21.01 13.47 4.25
C ILE A 144 -20.31 14.08 5.47
N GLN A 145 -19.17 13.52 5.89
CA GLN A 145 -18.39 14.02 7.01
C GLN A 145 -17.91 15.46 6.78
N MET A 146 -17.44 15.79 5.57
CA MET A 146 -17.07 17.16 5.21
C MET A 146 -18.29 18.07 5.19
N GLY A 147 -19.43 17.62 4.65
CA GLY A 147 -20.68 18.38 4.62
C GLY A 147 -21.18 18.76 6.03
N ILE A 148 -21.14 17.81 6.97
CA ILE A 148 -21.50 18.08 8.37
C ILE A 148 -20.53 19.08 9.01
N ALA A 149 -19.22 18.93 8.75
CA ALA A 149 -18.20 19.80 9.31
C ALA A 149 -18.25 21.26 8.79
N VAL A 150 -18.91 21.51 7.65
CA VAL A 150 -19.14 22.86 7.12
C VAL A 150 -20.26 23.61 7.87
N ILE A 151 -21.20 22.91 8.51
CA ILE A 151 -22.34 23.55 9.18
C ILE A 151 -21.91 24.50 10.30
N PRO A 152 -21.00 24.12 11.24
CA PRO A 152 -20.49 25.04 12.26
C PRO A 152 -19.73 26.23 11.67
N TRP A 153 -19.00 26.02 10.58
CA TRP A 153 -18.29 27.11 9.89
C TRP A 153 -19.27 28.13 9.31
N ALA A 154 -20.34 27.65 8.66
CA ALA A 154 -21.35 28.53 8.06
C ALA A 154 -22.19 29.30 9.09
N ARG A 155 -22.58 28.67 10.21
CA ARG A 155 -23.44 29.31 11.22
C ARG A 155 -22.68 30.09 12.28
N SER A 156 -21.62 29.50 12.83
CA SER A 156 -20.94 30.02 14.03
C SER A 156 -19.62 30.73 13.70
N ARG A 157 -19.21 30.75 12.42
CA ARG A 157 -17.88 31.21 11.96
C ARG A 157 -16.71 30.48 12.63
N ASP A 158 -16.97 29.30 13.18
CA ASP A 158 -15.95 28.44 13.75
C ASP A 158 -15.44 27.46 12.69
N TRP A 159 -14.23 27.74 12.21
CA TRP A 159 -13.53 26.98 11.17
C TRP A 159 -12.71 25.82 11.75
N GLY A 160 -12.56 25.74 13.07
CA GLY A 160 -11.72 24.75 13.73
C GLY A 160 -12.17 23.32 13.46
N ILE A 161 -13.47 23.06 13.54
CA ILE A 161 -14.05 21.72 13.34
C ILE A 161 -13.82 21.22 11.92
N PHE A 162 -14.03 22.10 10.93
CA PHE A 162 -13.77 21.79 9.52
C PHE A 162 -12.30 21.49 9.29
N PHE A 163 -11.41 22.36 9.80
CA PHE A 163 -9.97 22.21 9.63
C PHE A 163 -9.43 20.90 10.22
N ILE A 164 -9.82 20.57 11.47
CA ILE A 164 -9.39 19.33 12.13
C ILE A 164 -9.89 18.11 11.35
N THR A 165 -11.14 18.15 10.89
CA THR A 165 -11.73 17.06 10.11
C THR A 165 -11.02 16.88 8.78
N PHE A 166 -10.75 17.97 8.06
CA PHE A 166 -10.03 17.96 6.79
C PHE A 166 -8.60 17.41 6.93
N VAL A 167 -7.82 17.95 7.88
CA VAL A 167 -6.45 17.50 8.14
C VAL A 167 -6.42 16.05 8.59
N GLY A 168 -7.34 15.66 9.48
CA GLY A 168 -7.50 14.28 9.93
C GLY A 168 -7.82 13.31 8.79
N THR A 169 -8.72 13.69 7.87
CA THR A 169 -9.00 12.90 6.68
C THR A 169 -7.80 12.82 5.74
N CYS A 170 -7.07 13.91 5.49
CA CYS A 170 -5.85 13.85 4.69
C CYS A 170 -4.80 12.92 5.29
N ALA A 171 -4.58 12.97 6.61
CA ALA A 171 -3.67 12.08 7.32
C ALA A 171 -4.11 10.61 7.26
N ALA A 172 -5.41 10.35 7.41
CA ALA A 172 -6.01 9.02 7.30
C ALA A 172 -5.79 8.42 5.90
N LEU A 173 -6.08 9.18 4.85
CA LEU A 173 -5.84 8.78 3.45
C LEU A 173 -4.35 8.57 3.16
N GLY A 174 -3.48 9.42 3.70
CA GLY A 174 -2.03 9.28 3.59
C GLY A 174 -1.52 7.99 4.22
N THR A 175 -2.00 7.67 5.42
CA THR A 175 -1.64 6.45 6.16
C THR A 175 -2.15 5.20 5.46
N ALA A 176 -3.36 5.25 4.90
CA ALA A 176 -3.93 4.14 4.13
C ALA A 176 -3.19 3.90 2.80
N ARG A 177 -2.54 4.93 2.24
CA ARG A 177 -1.74 4.82 1.01
C ARG A 177 -0.32 4.31 1.24
N LEU A 178 0.09 4.06 2.49
CA LEU A 178 1.42 3.54 2.76
C LEU A 178 1.64 2.22 2.01
N PRO A 179 2.71 2.11 1.21
CA PRO A 179 2.93 0.93 0.37
C PRO A 179 3.26 -0.31 1.21
N GLN A 180 3.63 -0.11 2.47
CA GLN A 180 3.86 -1.15 3.46
C GLN A 180 2.63 -2.05 3.66
N TRP A 181 1.42 -1.50 3.68
CA TRP A 181 0.19 -2.29 3.74
C TRP A 181 0.12 -3.32 2.62
N ARG A 182 0.38 -2.89 1.38
CA ARG A 182 0.32 -3.78 0.21
C ARG A 182 1.41 -4.85 0.28
N MET A 183 2.60 -4.50 0.77
CA MET A 183 3.72 -5.43 0.88
C MET A 183 3.51 -6.50 1.94
N GLU A 184 2.99 -6.12 3.12
CA GLU A 184 2.67 -7.07 4.19
C GLU A 184 1.44 -7.91 3.85
N LYS A 185 0.42 -7.27 3.27
CA LYS A 185 -0.80 -7.94 2.79
C LYS A 185 -0.44 -9.00 1.73
N LEU A 186 0.41 -8.68 0.76
CA LEU A 186 0.75 -9.58 -0.35
C LEU A 186 2.21 -10.07 -0.29
N ALA A 187 2.66 -10.53 0.87
CA ALA A 187 4.02 -11.05 1.09
C ALA A 187 4.26 -12.46 0.49
N CYS A 188 3.72 -12.74 -0.70
CA CYS A 188 3.77 -14.05 -1.33
C CYS A 188 4.26 -14.00 -2.79
N ARG A 189 4.67 -15.16 -3.30
CA ARG A 189 5.00 -15.33 -4.72
C ARG A 189 3.71 -15.31 -5.55
N VAL A 190 3.81 -14.79 -6.77
CA VAL A 190 2.69 -14.70 -7.71
C VAL A 190 2.83 -15.82 -8.75
N ARG A 191 1.72 -16.26 -9.36
CA ARG A 191 1.66 -17.31 -10.39
C ARG A 191 2.04 -18.70 -9.90
N SER A 192 1.59 -19.05 -8.70
CA SER A 192 1.73 -20.40 -8.15
C SER A 192 0.85 -21.40 -8.90
N ARG A 193 1.37 -22.61 -9.11
CA ARG A 193 0.63 -23.77 -9.65
C ARG A 193 0.10 -24.68 -8.56
N LYS A 194 0.53 -24.47 -7.31
CA LYS A 194 0.24 -25.34 -6.17
C LYS A 194 -1.25 -25.57 -5.98
N MET A 195 -1.61 -26.79 -5.60
CA MET A 195 -2.95 -27.13 -5.11
C MET A 195 -2.95 -27.06 -3.58
N ILE A 196 -3.84 -26.24 -3.03
CA ILE A 196 -3.82 -25.92 -1.60
C ILE A 196 -5.21 -26.14 -1.02
N ALA A 197 -5.29 -26.88 0.08
CA ALA A 197 -6.47 -26.99 0.90
C ALA A 197 -6.37 -26.07 2.13
N ILE A 198 -7.46 -25.38 2.44
CA ILE A 198 -7.59 -24.50 3.59
C ILE A 198 -8.72 -25.05 4.46
N THR A 199 -8.48 -25.17 5.77
CA THR A 199 -9.46 -25.67 6.73
C THR A 199 -9.21 -25.04 8.11
N THR A 200 -10.21 -24.95 8.99
CA THR A 200 -10.01 -24.44 10.36
C THR A 200 -9.16 -25.38 11.22
N GLY A 201 -9.10 -26.67 10.86
CA GLY A 201 -8.28 -27.67 11.53
C GLY A 201 -9.08 -28.93 11.87
N ASN A 202 -8.66 -29.63 12.91
CA ASN A 202 -9.28 -30.89 13.31
C ASN A 202 -10.73 -30.64 13.77
N GLY A 203 -11.67 -31.44 13.27
CA GLY A 203 -13.10 -31.29 13.57
C GLY A 203 -13.84 -30.33 12.66
N SER A 204 -13.16 -29.65 11.72
CA SER A 204 -13.84 -28.91 10.66
C SER A 204 -14.57 -29.84 9.72
N ARG A 205 -15.81 -29.48 9.38
CA ARG A 205 -16.61 -30.12 8.34
C ARG A 205 -16.60 -29.33 7.03
N HIS A 206 -15.75 -28.30 6.92
CA HIS A 206 -15.56 -27.50 5.72
C HIS A 206 -14.10 -27.44 5.32
N VAL A 207 -13.83 -27.74 4.05
CA VAL A 207 -12.52 -27.68 3.43
C VAL A 207 -12.64 -26.95 2.11
N VAL A 208 -11.83 -25.92 1.94
CA VAL A 208 -11.74 -25.14 0.70
C VAL A 208 -10.48 -25.56 -0.04
N ILE A 209 -10.64 -26.07 -1.26
CA ILE A 209 -9.52 -26.42 -2.14
C ILE A 209 -9.38 -25.34 -3.20
N ILE A 210 -8.16 -24.82 -3.37
CA ILE A 210 -7.83 -23.82 -4.38
C ILE A 210 -6.82 -24.43 -5.36
N LEU A 211 -7.21 -24.48 -6.63
CA LEU A 211 -6.41 -24.98 -7.74
C LEU A 211 -5.63 -23.82 -8.37
N GLY A 212 -4.30 -23.83 -8.21
CA GLY A 212 -3.45 -22.69 -8.57
C GLY A 212 -3.35 -22.41 -10.08
N LYS A 213 -3.27 -23.46 -10.92
CA LYS A 213 -3.13 -23.43 -12.39
C LYS A 213 -2.13 -22.39 -12.96
N GLY A 214 -1.15 -21.95 -12.18
CA GLY A 214 -0.14 -20.96 -12.57
C GLY A 214 -0.64 -19.51 -12.53
N LYS A 215 -1.85 -19.29 -12.00
CA LYS A 215 -2.53 -17.99 -11.95
C LYS A 215 -2.75 -17.49 -10.52
N CYS A 216 -2.64 -18.37 -9.52
CA CYS A 216 -2.89 -18.04 -8.12
C CYS A 216 -1.72 -17.37 -7.42
N LEU A 217 -2.00 -16.71 -6.28
CA LEU A 217 -1.00 -16.34 -5.30
C LEU A 217 -0.53 -17.58 -4.54
N ASP A 218 0.73 -17.62 -4.11
CA ASP A 218 1.22 -18.74 -3.29
C ASP A 218 0.67 -18.62 -1.85
N ILE A 219 -0.47 -19.28 -1.61
CA ILE A 219 -1.19 -19.23 -0.33
C ILE A 219 -0.37 -19.89 0.80
N GLU A 220 0.46 -20.87 0.48
CA GLU A 220 1.34 -21.53 1.45
C GLU A 220 2.39 -20.56 1.98
N ASP A 221 2.99 -19.77 1.09
CA ASP A 221 3.92 -18.69 1.44
C ASP A 221 3.20 -17.57 2.19
N LEU A 222 1.98 -17.23 1.77
CA LEU A 222 1.16 -16.22 2.45
C LEU A 222 0.85 -16.65 3.89
N ALA A 223 0.50 -17.92 4.10
CA ALA A 223 0.18 -18.47 5.41
C ALA A 223 1.38 -18.48 6.38
N ALA A 224 2.62 -18.48 5.88
CA ALA A 224 3.81 -18.40 6.72
C ALA A 224 3.90 -17.08 7.50
N GLY A 225 3.25 -16.01 7.01
CA GLY A 225 3.27 -14.69 7.64
C GLY A 225 4.68 -14.11 7.78
N GLU A 226 5.57 -14.48 6.84
CA GLU A 226 6.91 -13.94 6.77
C GLU A 226 6.84 -12.43 6.53
N GLY A 227 7.65 -11.66 7.28
CA GLY A 227 7.76 -10.21 7.06
C GLY A 227 8.23 -9.90 5.63
N PRO A 228 8.21 -8.63 5.20
CA PRO A 228 8.54 -8.27 3.83
C PRO A 228 9.93 -8.81 3.42
N ARG A 229 9.94 -9.89 2.62
CA ARG A 229 11.16 -10.49 2.02
C ARG A 229 11.78 -9.61 0.94
N HIS A 230 11.04 -8.60 0.48
CA HIS A 230 11.55 -7.60 -0.43
C HIS A 230 12.29 -6.51 0.34
N ALA A 231 13.50 -6.19 -0.12
CA ALA A 231 14.20 -4.94 0.17
C ALA A 231 13.16 -3.81 0.22
N ARG A 232 13.14 -3.08 1.33
CA ARG A 232 12.09 -2.13 1.69
C ARG A 232 11.83 -1.19 0.51
N LEU A 233 10.64 -0.62 0.32
CA LEU A 233 10.35 0.19 -0.88
C LEU A 233 11.38 1.31 -1.15
N TRP A 234 12.05 1.80 -0.11
CA TRP A 234 13.13 2.76 -0.20
C TRP A 234 14.46 2.18 -0.71
N ASP A 235 14.73 0.88 -0.59
CA ASP A 235 15.88 0.22 -1.26
C ASP A 235 15.69 0.19 -2.79
N LYS A 236 14.44 0.08 -3.26
CA LYS A 236 14.11 0.22 -4.70
C LYS A 236 14.10 1.67 -5.16
N SER A 237 13.80 2.59 -4.25
CA SER A 237 13.79 4.01 -4.56
C SER A 237 15.25 4.49 -4.59
N ARG A 238 15.87 4.41 -5.76
CA ARG A 238 17.22 4.95 -6.01
C ARG A 238 17.18 6.49 -5.95
N TRP A 239 17.17 7.05 -4.74
CA TRP A 239 17.23 8.49 -4.53
C TRP A 239 18.68 8.96 -4.62
N GLY A 240 18.97 9.87 -5.56
CA GLY A 240 20.32 10.42 -5.73
C GLY A 240 21.29 9.44 -6.38
N ILE A 241 21.15 9.22 -7.68
CA ILE A 241 22.19 8.54 -8.48
C ILE A 241 23.35 9.54 -8.64
N GLN A 242 24.51 9.22 -8.07
CA GLN A 242 25.76 9.93 -8.36
C GLN A 242 26.53 9.17 -9.43
N TYR A 243 27.16 9.92 -10.32
CA TYR A 243 28.04 9.36 -11.33
C TYR A 243 29.46 9.70 -10.92
N VAL A 244 30.31 8.69 -10.85
CA VAL A 244 31.69 8.84 -10.40
C VAL A 244 32.60 8.54 -11.58
N ASP A 245 33.62 9.37 -11.80
CA ASP A 245 34.62 9.12 -12.82
C ASP A 245 35.59 7.99 -12.44
N GLY A 246 36.51 7.63 -13.33
CA GLY A 246 37.53 6.62 -13.06
C GLY A 246 38.51 6.98 -11.93
N GLN A 247 38.49 8.22 -11.43
CA GLN A 247 39.35 8.74 -10.36
C GLN A 247 38.61 8.89 -9.01
N GLY A 248 37.31 8.60 -8.95
CA GLY A 248 36.52 8.69 -7.72
C GLY A 248 35.81 10.04 -7.51
N ASN A 249 35.86 10.97 -8.46
CA ASN A 249 35.21 12.28 -8.33
C ASN A 249 33.74 12.23 -8.75
N VAL A 250 32.90 12.93 -8.00
CA VAL A 250 31.45 13.00 -8.26
C VAL A 250 31.16 13.98 -9.39
N THR A 251 30.64 13.46 -10.50
CA THR A 251 30.26 14.22 -11.68
C THR A 251 28.74 14.34 -11.78
N ARG A 252 28.24 15.57 -11.88
CA ARG A 252 26.80 15.82 -12.07
C ARG A 252 26.43 15.63 -13.55
N VAL A 253 25.78 14.52 -13.87
CA VAL A 253 25.27 14.27 -15.23
C VAL A 253 23.84 14.80 -15.35
N SER A 254 23.63 15.75 -16.26
CA SER A 254 22.29 16.14 -16.67
C SER A 254 21.80 15.19 -17.76
N ARG A 255 20.56 14.71 -17.63
CA ARG A 255 19.96 13.87 -18.70
C ARG A 255 19.87 14.64 -20.02
N THR A 256 19.64 15.95 -19.96
CA THR A 256 19.52 16.77 -21.17
C THR A 256 20.84 16.86 -21.94
N THR A 257 21.97 16.98 -21.25
CA THR A 257 23.30 17.03 -21.89
C THR A 257 23.65 15.68 -22.50
N ALA A 258 23.42 14.58 -21.76
CA ALA A 258 23.66 13.23 -22.25
C ALA A 258 22.89 12.91 -23.55
N PHE A 259 21.62 13.33 -23.63
CA PHE A 259 20.83 13.17 -24.85
C PHE A 259 21.29 14.09 -25.99
N SER A 260 21.67 15.33 -25.69
CA SER A 260 22.18 16.26 -26.70
C SER A 260 23.46 15.73 -27.35
N ASP A 261 24.39 15.23 -26.55
CA ASP A 261 25.66 14.68 -27.04
C ASP A 261 25.42 13.42 -27.89
N TYR A 262 24.51 12.56 -27.44
CA TYR A 262 24.11 11.36 -28.19
C TYR A 262 23.49 11.70 -29.56
N MET A 263 22.60 12.70 -29.62
CA MET A 263 21.99 13.12 -30.88
C MET A 263 23.00 13.75 -31.83
N LYS A 264 23.87 14.63 -31.34
CA LYS A 264 24.92 15.28 -32.14
C LYS A 264 25.84 14.23 -32.78
N LYS A 265 26.20 13.18 -32.04
CA LYS A 265 27.08 12.11 -32.52
C LYS A 265 26.43 11.23 -33.60
N LYS A 266 25.13 10.96 -33.48
CA LYS A 266 24.40 10.13 -34.45
C LYS A 266 23.81 10.90 -35.63
N GLY A 267 23.95 12.23 -35.64
CA GLY A 267 23.42 13.11 -36.68
C GLY A 267 21.90 13.23 -36.63
N PHE A 268 21.30 13.13 -35.44
CA PHE A 268 19.86 13.26 -35.27
C PHE A 268 19.45 14.70 -35.06
N GLU A 269 18.39 15.11 -35.75
CA GLU A 269 17.75 16.40 -35.58
C GLU A 269 16.34 16.23 -35.01
N THR A 270 15.98 17.10 -34.07
CA THR A 270 14.60 17.23 -33.58
C THR A 270 13.93 18.39 -34.30
N ARG A 271 12.65 18.26 -34.67
CA ARG A 271 11.85 19.35 -35.28
C ARG A 271 10.80 20.00 -34.34
N PRO A 272 11.16 20.59 -33.19
CA PRO A 272 10.27 21.44 -32.39
C PRO A 272 10.41 22.93 -32.78
N PRO A 273 9.58 23.83 -32.22
CA PRO A 273 9.83 25.28 -32.28
C PRO A 273 11.27 25.58 -31.82
N LYS A 274 11.99 26.48 -32.52
CA LYS A 274 13.43 26.79 -32.26
C LYS A 274 13.74 27.03 -30.77
N LEU A 275 12.79 27.58 -30.01
CA LEU A 275 12.91 27.82 -28.57
C LEU A 275 13.06 26.54 -27.73
N LEU A 276 12.41 25.45 -28.13
CA LEU A 276 12.33 24.22 -27.33
C LEU A 276 13.33 23.16 -27.77
N ALA A 277 13.94 23.27 -28.95
CA ALA A 277 14.86 22.27 -29.53
C ALA A 277 16.00 21.84 -28.62
N LYS A 278 16.52 22.74 -27.79
CA LYS A 278 17.63 22.45 -26.85
C LYS A 278 17.18 22.17 -25.42
N THR A 279 15.88 22.13 -25.16
CA THR A 279 15.32 21.90 -23.82
C THR A 279 15.01 20.41 -23.62
N TRP A 280 14.92 20.00 -22.35
CA TRP A 280 14.49 18.64 -22.00
C TRP A 280 13.13 18.26 -22.60
N LEU A 281 12.21 19.22 -22.76
CA LEU A 281 10.92 19.01 -23.43
C LEU A 281 11.08 18.77 -24.93
N GLY A 282 11.91 19.56 -25.62
CA GLY A 282 12.20 19.37 -27.05
C GLY A 282 12.81 18.01 -27.36
N ILE A 283 13.81 17.61 -26.56
CA ILE A 283 14.48 16.32 -26.71
C ILE A 283 13.56 15.15 -26.37
N ARG A 284 12.62 15.35 -25.42
CA ARG A 284 11.79 14.26 -24.90
C ARG A 284 10.50 14.03 -25.67
N TYR A 285 9.89 15.04 -26.28
CA TYR A 285 8.53 14.92 -26.83
C TYR A 285 8.44 14.98 -28.36
N PHE A 286 9.54 15.29 -29.06
CA PHE A 286 9.53 15.45 -30.51
C PHE A 286 10.26 14.31 -31.23
N GLN A 287 9.78 13.99 -32.44
CA GLN A 287 10.31 12.91 -33.29
C GLN A 287 11.76 13.19 -33.73
N TRP A 288 12.58 12.15 -33.79
CA TRP A 288 13.96 12.21 -34.27
C TRP A 288 14.03 11.95 -35.77
N TYR A 289 14.84 12.75 -36.47
CA TYR A 289 15.07 12.63 -37.90
C TYR A 289 16.56 12.46 -38.19
N LYS A 290 16.86 11.66 -39.21
CA LYS A 290 18.20 11.53 -39.81
C LYS A 290 18.03 11.52 -41.32
N ASP A 291 18.75 12.37 -42.04
CA ASP A 291 18.68 12.44 -43.51
C ASP A 291 17.24 12.52 -44.05
N ASN A 292 16.39 13.34 -43.41
CA ASN A 292 14.95 13.50 -43.67
C ASN A 292 14.06 12.27 -43.48
N LYS A 293 14.55 11.18 -42.88
CA LYS A 293 13.75 10.01 -42.48
C LYS A 293 13.49 10.02 -40.97
N ALA A 294 12.28 9.62 -40.58
CA ALA A 294 11.92 9.47 -39.18
C ALA A 294 12.56 8.18 -38.63
N GLU A 295 13.28 8.31 -37.52
CA GLU A 295 14.00 7.20 -36.88
C GLU A 295 13.36 6.83 -35.55
N GLU A 296 13.50 5.57 -35.16
CA GLU A 296 12.97 5.08 -33.90
C GLU A 296 13.81 5.61 -32.73
N ARG A 297 13.13 6.03 -31.66
CA ARG A 297 13.76 6.69 -30.54
C ARG A 297 14.46 5.68 -29.63
N ALA A 298 15.72 5.96 -29.27
CA ALA A 298 16.42 5.19 -28.25
C ALA A 298 15.82 5.38 -26.85
N THR A 299 15.74 4.30 -26.06
CA THR A 299 15.22 4.36 -24.69
C THR A 299 16.13 5.22 -23.83
N SER A 300 15.56 5.92 -22.84
CA SER A 300 16.35 6.72 -21.89
C SER A 300 17.42 5.93 -21.12
N LYS A 301 17.21 4.62 -20.97
CA LYS A 301 18.17 3.71 -20.38
C LYS A 301 19.40 3.54 -21.29
N ASP A 302 19.16 3.25 -22.56
CA ASP A 302 20.21 2.97 -23.56
C ASP A 302 21.08 4.20 -23.83
N VAL A 303 20.47 5.39 -23.91
CA VAL A 303 21.20 6.66 -24.07
C VAL A 303 22.11 6.93 -22.87
N MET A 304 21.61 6.70 -21.66
CA MET A 304 22.41 6.89 -20.45
C MET A 304 23.51 5.83 -20.33
N GLU A 305 23.26 4.57 -20.69
CA GLU A 305 24.28 3.52 -20.67
C GLU A 305 25.40 3.81 -21.69
N ALA A 306 25.07 4.25 -22.90
CA ALA A 306 26.04 4.68 -23.90
C ALA A 306 26.87 5.88 -23.39
N TYR A 307 26.21 6.89 -22.84
CA TYR A 307 26.88 8.09 -22.31
C TYR A 307 27.82 7.77 -21.13
N LEU A 308 27.43 6.87 -20.24
CA LEU A 308 28.25 6.47 -19.09
C LEU A 308 29.46 5.66 -19.53
N LYS A 309 29.28 4.74 -20.49
CA LYS A 309 30.38 3.94 -21.05
C LYS A 309 31.41 4.81 -21.75
N GLU A 310 30.97 5.82 -22.49
CA GLU A 310 31.85 6.72 -23.24
C GLU A 310 32.65 7.67 -22.33
N ASN A 311 32.05 8.13 -21.23
CA ASN A 311 32.71 9.03 -20.29
C ASN A 311 33.43 8.32 -19.14
N GLY A 312 33.53 6.97 -19.17
CA GLY A 312 34.15 6.18 -18.10
C GLY A 312 33.47 6.33 -16.74
N LEU A 313 32.19 6.70 -16.72
CA LEU A 313 31.44 7.00 -15.50
C LEU A 313 30.81 5.73 -14.93
N ARG A 314 31.05 5.47 -13.64
CA ARG A 314 30.38 4.41 -12.90
C ARG A 314 29.17 4.97 -12.15
N LYS A 315 28.12 4.16 -12.10
CA LYS A 315 26.89 4.50 -11.38
C LYS A 315 27.03 4.06 -9.94
N GLU A 316 27.19 5.01 -9.03
CA GLU A 316 27.11 4.73 -7.59
C GLU A 316 25.73 5.13 -7.05
N VAL A 317 25.10 4.18 -6.38
CA VAL A 317 23.86 4.44 -5.65
C VAL A 317 24.27 4.78 -4.23
N LYS A 318 24.15 6.05 -3.83
CA LYS A 318 24.24 6.38 -2.41
C LYS A 318 22.98 5.90 -1.71
N LEU A 319 23.10 4.85 -0.90
CA LEU A 319 22.30 4.78 0.31
C LEU A 319 22.93 5.79 1.28
N PHE A 320 22.28 6.96 1.48
CA PHE A 320 22.28 7.78 2.70
C PHE A 320 22.50 9.30 2.59
N ARG A 321 21.72 9.98 3.46
CA ARG A 321 22.00 11.20 4.27
C ARG A 321 21.45 12.57 3.86
N GLY A 322 20.73 12.72 2.75
CA GLY A 322 20.11 14.02 2.41
C GLY A 322 18.70 13.89 1.84
N LEU A 323 17.67 13.88 2.68
CA LEU A 323 16.27 13.89 2.26
C LEU A 323 15.45 14.89 3.12
N PRO A 324 14.35 15.45 2.59
CA PRO A 324 13.56 16.54 3.17
C PRO A 324 12.86 16.15 4.48
N LEU A 325 12.36 17.13 5.24
CA LEU A 325 11.72 16.98 6.56
C LEU A 325 10.82 15.74 6.76
N PRO A 326 9.98 15.31 5.79
CA PRO A 326 9.17 14.10 5.93
C PRO A 326 9.99 12.80 6.13
N PHE A 327 11.20 12.73 5.57
CA PHE A 327 12.15 11.64 5.76
C PHE A 327 12.78 11.66 7.15
N TRP A 328 13.10 12.84 7.68
CA TRP A 328 13.62 12.96 9.05
C TRP A 328 12.54 12.68 10.09
N LEU A 329 11.31 13.16 9.89
CA LEU A 329 10.18 12.86 10.77
C LEU A 329 9.94 11.35 10.86
N THR A 330 9.88 10.65 9.73
CA THR A 330 9.71 9.19 9.72
C THR A 330 10.91 8.46 10.33
N ARG A 331 12.15 8.93 10.13
CA ARG A 331 13.33 8.32 10.75
C ARG A 331 13.45 8.59 12.27
N LEU A 332 13.01 9.76 12.74
CA LEU A 332 12.99 10.12 14.16
C LEU A 332 11.96 9.28 14.93
N PHE A 333 10.88 8.84 14.26
CA PHE A 333 9.82 8.01 14.86
C PHE A 333 10.01 6.49 14.66
N TYR A 334 10.95 6.01 13.83
CA TYR A 334 11.06 4.57 13.46
C TYR A 334 12.38 3.87 13.76
N GLY A 335 13.23 4.43 14.63
CA GLY A 335 14.36 3.71 15.23
C GLY A 335 15.52 3.37 14.27
N THR A 336 16.73 3.36 14.80
CA THR A 336 17.98 3.21 14.03
C THR A 336 18.76 1.95 14.38
N ASP A 337 18.13 0.84 14.74
CA ASP A 337 18.89 -0.33 15.21
C ASP A 337 18.70 -1.51 14.26
N SER A 338 19.63 -1.63 13.31
CA SER A 338 20.14 -2.90 12.75
C SER A 338 20.96 -2.65 11.49
N LEU A 339 22.24 -2.35 11.66
CA LEU A 339 23.27 -2.71 10.69
C LEU A 339 24.49 -3.22 11.48
N PRO A 340 25.01 -4.43 11.22
CA PRO A 340 26.41 -4.73 11.52
C PRO A 340 27.35 -3.88 10.68
#